data_AF-A0A954TAL8-F1
#
_entry.id   AF-A0A954TAL8-F1
#
_cell.length_a   1.000
_cell.length_b   1.000
_cell.length_c   1.000
_cell.angle_alpha   90.00
_cell.angle_beta   90.00
_cell.angle_gamma   90.00
#
_symmetry.space_group_name_H-M   'P 1'
#
loop_
_entity.id
_entity.type
_entity.pdbx_description
1 polymer ?
#
loop_
_entity_poly.entity_id
_entity_poly.type
_entity_poly.pdbx_seq_one_letter_code
_entity_poly.pdbx_strand_id
1 'polypeptide(L)' 'VIYNSVDGVTLRTGQNETVRLEAGEIDERRTLRSSLMPRGLLKGMSDQELADLDAFLRSLSR' A
#
# COMPACT_ATOMS: atom_id res chain seq x y z
N VAL A 1 2.54 2.40 4.31
CA VAL A 1 2.45 3.30 5.48
C VAL A 1 2.23 4.71 4.96
N ILE A 2 1.29 5.47 5.53
CA ILE A 2 0.97 6.84 5.11
C ILE A 2 1.35 7.78 6.26
N TYR A 3 2.29 8.68 6.03
CA TYR A 3 2.62 9.75 6.97
C TYR A 3 1.96 11.04 6.50
N ASN A 4 1.08 11.59 7.33
CA ASN A 4 0.50 12.92 7.11
C ASN A 4 1.37 13.93 7.87
N SER A 5 2.00 14.86 7.15
CA SER A 5 2.63 16.05 7.72
C SER A 5 1.87 17.28 7.24
N VAL A 6 1.97 18.39 7.99
CA VAL A 6 1.30 19.65 7.65
C VAL A 6 1.71 20.19 6.26
N ASP A 7 2.88 19.79 5.77
CA ASP A 7 3.45 20.24 4.49
C ASP A 7 3.21 19.28 3.31
N GLY A 8 2.79 18.03 3.56
CA GLY A 8 2.67 17.05 2.48
C GLY A 8 2.35 15.62 2.94
N VAL A 9 2.07 14.75 1.97
CA VAL A 9 1.74 13.34 2.18
C VAL A 9 2.90 12.48 1.71
N THR A 10 3.47 11.69 2.62
CA THR A 10 4.48 10.68 2.24
C THR A 10 3.83 9.30 2.18
N LEU A 11 3.91 8.67 1.02
CA LEU A 11 3.37 7.35 0.71
C LEU A 11 4.53 6.38 0.51
N ARG A 12 4.47 5.22 1.17
CA ARG A 12 5.36 4.09 0.85
C ARG A 12 4.59 3.01 0.11
N THR A 13 5.02 2.70 -1.12
CA THR A 13 4.39 1.69 -1.99
C THR A 13 4.82 0.27 -1.59
N GLY A 14 4.19 -0.74 -2.21
CA GLY A 14 4.52 -2.16 -1.98
C GLY A 14 5.93 -2.55 -2.43
N GLN A 15 6.55 -1.76 -3.31
CA GLN A 15 7.92 -1.92 -3.80
C GLN A 15 8.95 -1.21 -2.92
N ASN A 16 8.53 -0.74 -1.74
CA ASN A 16 9.34 0.05 -0.81
C ASN A 16 9.79 1.41 -1.39
N GLU A 17 9.14 1.86 -2.46
CA GLU A 17 9.34 3.19 -3.02
C GLU A 17 8.65 4.23 -2.13
N THR A 18 9.33 5.36 -1.92
CA THR A 18 8.79 6.48 -1.14
C THR A 18 8.40 7.59 -2.09
N VAL A 19 7.10 7.88 -2.17
CA VAL A 19 6.54 8.98 -2.94
C VAL A 19 6.14 10.08 -1.97
N ARG A 20 6.65 11.29 -2.18
CA ARG A 20 6.26 12.48 -1.42
C ARG A 20 5.42 13.38 -2.33
N LEU A 21 4.24 13.74 -1.85
CA LEU A 21 3.32 14.66 -2.50
C LEU A 21 3.25 15.93 -1.65
N GLU A 22 3.66 17.07 -2.19
CA GLU A 22 3.56 18.36 -1.48
C GLU A 22 2.10 18.82 -1.46
N ALA A 23 1.66 19.48 -0.39
CA ALA A 23 0.25 19.87 -0.24
C ALA A 23 -0.26 20.78 -1.37
N GLY A 24 0.61 21.59 -1.96
CA GLY A 24 0.28 22.47 -3.09
C GLY A 24 0.09 21.75 -4.43
N GLU A 25 0.48 20.47 -4.54
CA GLU A 25 0.35 19.65 -5.76
C GLU A 25 -0.90 18.76 -5.74
N ILE A 26 -1.69 18.81 -4.65
CA ILE A 26 -2.87 17.96 -4.47
C ILE A 26 -4.12 18.74 -4.89
N ASP A 27 -4.57 18.52 -6.12
CA ASP A 27 -5.82 19.10 -6.64
C ASP A 27 -7.07 18.51 -5.95
N GLU A 28 -7.09 17.20 -5.71
CA GLU A 28 -8.22 16.51 -5.05
C GLU A 28 -7.74 15.31 -4.23
N ARG A 29 -8.30 15.15 -3.01
CA ARG A 29 -8.09 13.96 -2.16
C ARG A 29 -9.43 13.41 -1.70
N ARG A 30 -9.71 12.14 -2.05
CA ARG A 30 -10.92 11.43 -1.62
C ARG A 30 -10.62 10.03 -1.11
N THR A 31 -11.34 9.61 -0.07
CA THR A 31 -11.32 8.23 0.39
C THR A 31 -12.26 7.40 -0.48
N LEU A 32 -11.71 6.42 -1.18
CA LEU A 32 -12.50 5.48 -1.97
C LEU A 32 -13.01 4.34 -1.09
N ARG A 33 -14.28 3.96 -1.28
CA ARG A 33 -14.86 2.75 -0.67
C ARG A 33 -14.42 1.47 -1.40
N SER A 34 -13.93 1.60 -2.62
CA SER A 34 -13.37 0.53 -3.42
C SER A 34 -11.85 0.47 -3.24
N SER A 35 -11.32 -0.72 -2.99
CA SER A 35 -9.87 -0.95 -3.02
C SER A 35 -9.31 -0.68 -4.42
N LEU A 36 -8.14 -0.05 -4.46
CA LEU A 36 -7.35 0.10 -5.68
C LEU A 36 -6.64 -1.20 -6.08
N MET A 37 -6.63 -2.21 -5.20
CA MET A 37 -6.00 -3.49 -5.51
C MET A 37 -6.78 -4.20 -6.62
N PRO A 38 -6.10 -4.65 -7.70
CA PRO A 38 -6.74 -5.37 -8.78
C PRO A 38 -7.32 -6.71 -8.29
N ARG A 39 -8.43 -7.11 -8.90
CA ARG A 39 -9.04 -8.43 -8.62
C ARG A 39 -8.12 -9.54 -9.13
N GLY A 40 -8.09 -10.66 -8.41
CA GLY A 40 -7.35 -11.85 -8.84
C GLY A 40 -5.85 -11.75 -8.67
N LEU A 41 -5.35 -10.83 -7.84
CA LEU A 41 -3.91 -10.74 -7.53
C LEU A 41 -3.34 -12.06 -6.99
N LEU A 42 -4.14 -12.83 -6.27
CA LEU A 42 -3.78 -14.13 -5.71
C LEU A 42 -4.12 -15.31 -6.65
N LYS A 43 -4.62 -15.04 -7.86
CA LYS A 43 -5.06 -16.09 -8.78
C LYS A 43 -3.84 -16.84 -9.32
N GLY A 44 -3.81 -18.15 -9.12
CA GLY A 44 -2.73 -19.02 -9.58
C GLY A 44 -1.62 -19.25 -8.55
N MET A 45 -1.72 -18.65 -7.35
CA MET A 45 -0.87 -19.02 -6.23
C MET A 45 -1.33 -20.35 -5.63
N SER A 46 -0.37 -21.19 -5.25
CA SER A 46 -0.58 -22.39 -4.45
C SER A 46 -0.87 -22.04 -2.99
N ASP A 47 -1.44 -23.01 -2.26
CA ASP A 47 -1.69 -22.85 -0.82
C ASP A 47 -0.40 -22.56 -0.03
N GLN A 48 0.74 -23.10 -0.48
CA GLN A 48 2.04 -22.86 0.15
C GLN A 48 2.52 -21.42 -0.07
N GLU A 49 2.39 -20.89 -1.29
CA GLU A 49 2.77 -19.50 -1.58
C GLU A 49 1.89 -18.49 -0.83
N LEU A 50 0.62 -18.84 -0.57
CA LEU A 50 -0.26 -18.05 0.28
C LEU A 50 0.15 -18.09 1.76
N ALA A 51 0.54 -19.27 2.26
CA ALA A 51 1.04 -19.42 3.63
C ALA A 51 2.36 -18.66 3.83
N ASP A 52 3.27 -18.72 2.86
CA ASP A 52 4.55 -18.01 2.88
C ASP A 52 4.34 -16.49 2.83
N LEU A 53 3.38 -16.02 2.03
CA LEU A 53 2.99 -14.61 2.00
C LEU A 53 2.42 -14.15 3.36
N ASP A 54 1.54 -14.92 3.98
CA ASP A 54 1.01 -14.60 5.32
C ASP A 54 2.12 -14.55 6.37
N ALA A 55 3.03 -15.53 6.36
CA ALA A 55 4.19 -15.55 7.25
C ALA A 55 5.08 -14.32 7.06
N PHE A 56 5.36 -13.93 5.81
CA PHE A 56 6.12 -12.73 5.49
C PHE A 56 5.43 -11.46 5.99
N LEU A 57 4.13 -11.29 5.72
CA LEU A 57 3.36 -10.12 6.17
C LEU A 57 3.34 -9.99 7.70
N ARG A 58 3.21 -11.11 8.43
CA ARG A 58 3.31 -11.13 9.90
C ARG A 58 4.69 -10.73 10.40
N SER A 59 5.75 -11.06 9.66
CA SER A 59 7.12 -10.66 10.02
C SER A 59 7.34 -9.14 9.93
N LEU A 60 6.60 -8.45 9.05
CA LEU A 60 6.72 -7.00 8.82
C LEU A 60 5.98 -6.15 9.87
N SER A 61 5.08 -6.73 10.67
CA SER A 61 4.36 -6.00 11.72
C SER A 61 5.10 -6.00 13.06
N ARG A 62 6.36 -6.45 13.08
CA ARG A 62 7.21 -6.51 14.28
C ARG A 62 8.04 -5.26 14.46
#